data_AF-A0A970DN37-F1
#
_entry.id   AF-A0A970DN37-F1
#
_cell.length_a   1.000
_cell.length_b   1.000
_cell.length_c   1.000
_cell.angle_alpha   90.00
_cell.angle_beta   90.00
_cell.angle_gamma   90.00
#
_symmetry.space_group_name_H-M   'P 1'
#
loop_
_entity.id
_entity.type
_entity.pdbx_description
1 polymer ?
#
loop_
_entity_poly.entity_id
_entity_poly.type
_entity_poly.pdbx_seq_one_letter_code
_entity_poly.pdbx_strand_id
1 'polypeptide(L)'
;MNDLLYIVDKRYNLIIHYEEYQTLVDTSLKKFLNELCLQEYTTLEGRIKAIKHLFNFKNNPPLYINQHIILVKVLTKDDIYWINVYNIVDIVKVNSYQTKIIFKDNSTLLINKNKNSV
;
A
#
# COMPACT_ATOMS: atom_id res chain seq x y z
N MET A 1 -3.81 -3.02 -18.47
CA MET A 1 -3.13 -2.12 -17.51
C MET A 1 -2.80 -3.02 -16.34
N ASN A 2 -1.52 -3.16 -16.00
CA ASN A 2 -1.11 -4.09 -14.95
C ASN A 2 -1.54 -3.52 -13.60
N ASP A 3 -2.15 -4.36 -12.77
CA ASP A 3 -2.71 -3.87 -11.52
C ASP A 3 -1.61 -3.52 -10.51
N LEU A 4 -1.80 -2.43 -9.77
CA LEU A 4 -0.92 -2.06 -8.66
C LEU A 4 -1.09 -3.06 -7.53
N LEU A 5 -0.02 -3.75 -7.13
CA LEU A 5 -0.03 -4.72 -6.03
C LEU A 5 0.33 -4.04 -4.70
N TYR A 6 1.47 -3.35 -4.66
CA TYR A 6 1.91 -2.61 -3.48
C TYR A 6 2.99 -1.59 -3.83
N ILE A 7 3.17 -0.62 -2.94
CA ILE A 7 4.23 0.39 -2.99
C ILE A 7 5.12 0.20 -1.77
N VAL A 8 6.43 0.27 -1.96
CA VAL A 8 7.43 0.27 -0.88
C VAL A 8 8.12 1.62 -0.87
N ASP A 9 7.89 2.39 0.19
CA ASP A 9 8.62 3.62 0.47
C ASP A 9 9.84 3.26 1.33
N LYS A 10 10.97 3.11 0.65
CA LYS A 10 12.28 2.90 1.28
C LYS A 10 12.92 4.26 1.52
N ARG A 11 13.83 4.33 2.51
CA ARG A 11 14.52 5.56 2.96
C ARG A 11 15.00 6.52 1.84
N TYR A 12 15.33 6.02 0.66
CA TYR A 12 15.81 6.82 -0.47
C TYR A 12 15.07 6.58 -1.79
N ASN A 13 14.17 5.60 -1.85
CA ASN A 13 13.67 5.06 -3.11
C ASN A 13 12.20 4.63 -2.96
N LEU A 14 11.35 5.09 -3.88
CA LEU A 14 9.99 4.61 -4.00
C LEU A 14 9.93 3.50 -5.04
N ILE A 15 9.58 2.28 -4.62
CA ILE A 15 9.44 1.12 -5.50
C ILE A 15 7.97 0.78 -5.62
N ILE A 16 7.49 0.64 -6.85
CA ILE A 16 6.09 0.33 -7.16
C ILE A 16 6.05 -1.03 -7.82
N HIS A 17 5.31 -1.95 -7.21
CA HIS A 17 5.11 -3.30 -7.70
C HIS A 17 3.75 -3.40 -8.38
N TYR A 18 3.78 -3.68 -9.67
CA TYR A 18 2.61 -4.02 -10.47
C TYR A 18 2.60 -5.54 -10.69
N GLU A 19 1.53 -6.03 -11.30
CA GLU A 19 1.57 -7.37 -11.91
C GLU A 19 2.71 -7.43 -12.92
N GLU A 20 3.49 -8.52 -12.87
CA GLU A 20 4.60 -8.87 -13.78
C GLU A 20 5.86 -8.01 -13.71
N TYR A 21 5.79 -6.75 -13.24
CA TYR A 21 6.96 -5.86 -13.18
C TYR A 21 6.95 -4.91 -11.98
N GLN A 22 8.10 -4.27 -11.75
CA GLN A 22 8.24 -3.19 -10.78
C GLN A 22 8.95 -1.99 -11.42
N THR A 23 8.71 -0.81 -10.87
CA THR A 23 9.43 0.41 -11.26
C THR A 23 9.99 1.14 -10.05
N LEU A 24 11.16 1.74 -10.23
CA LEU A 24 11.70 2.74 -9.33
C LEU A 24 11.20 4.11 -9.77
N VAL A 25 10.72 4.92 -8.84
CA VAL A 25 10.24 6.28 -9.16
C VAL A 25 11.04 7.31 -8.39
N ASP A 26 11.58 8.29 -9.11
CA ASP A 26 12.26 9.44 -8.54
C ASP A 26 11.25 10.51 -8.11
N THR A 27 10.44 10.18 -7.11
CA THR A 27 9.47 11.10 -6.53
C THR A 27 9.10 10.72 -5.11
N SER A 28 8.56 11.69 -4.35
CA SER A 28 8.05 11.42 -3.01
C SER A 28 6.77 10.58 -3.06
N LEU A 29 6.58 9.68 -2.10
CA LEU A 29 5.33 8.93 -1.92
C LEU A 29 4.10 9.84 -1.94
N LYS A 30 4.15 10.99 -1.25
CA LYS A 30 3.02 11.94 -1.21
C LYS A 30 2.66 12.46 -2.60
N LYS A 31 3.67 12.84 -3.40
CA LYS A 31 3.44 13.30 -4.78
C LYS A 31 2.87 12.18 -5.63
N PHE A 32 3.47 10.98 -5.58
CA PHE A 32 2.98 9.83 -6.32
C PHE A 32 1.52 9.48 -6.01
N LEU A 33 1.16 9.36 -4.72
CA LEU A 33 -0.21 9.06 -4.30
C LEU A 33 -1.19 10.16 -4.71
N ASN A 34 -0.76 11.43 -4.70
CA ASN A 34 -1.60 12.52 -5.17
C ASN A 34 -1.84 12.47 -6.69
N GLU A 35 -0.82 12.14 -7.49
CA GLU A 35 -1.00 11.93 -8.94
C GLU A 35 -2.00 10.79 -9.23
N LEU A 36 -1.90 9.67 -8.50
CA LEU A 36 -2.90 8.59 -8.61
C LEU A 36 -4.33 9.06 -8.28
N CYS A 37 -4.49 9.93 -7.28
CA CYS A 37 -5.80 10.49 -6.96
C CYS A 37 -6.30 11.47 -8.03
N LEU A 38 -5.40 12.26 -8.62
CA LEU A 38 -5.73 13.24 -9.66
C LEU A 38 -6.19 12.56 -10.95
N GLN A 39 -5.68 11.36 -11.25
CA GLN A 39 -6.20 10.51 -12.34
C GLN A 39 -7.68 10.14 -12.13
N GLU A 40 -8.14 10.14 -10.89
CA GLU A 40 -9.54 9.92 -10.48
C GLU A 40 -10.22 11.25 -10.08
N TYR A 41 -9.79 12.37 -10.66
CA TYR A 41 -10.36 13.72 -10.50
C TYR A 41 -10.48 14.22 -9.04
N THR A 42 -9.55 13.80 -8.18
CA THR A 42 -9.58 14.09 -6.74
C THR A 42 -8.18 14.32 -6.18
N THR A 43 -8.07 14.82 -4.96
CA THR A 43 -6.77 14.99 -4.28
C THR A 43 -6.55 13.95 -3.19
N LEU A 44 -5.29 13.67 -2.87
CA LEU A 44 -4.92 12.80 -1.76
C LEU A 44 -5.54 13.28 -0.44
N GLU A 45 -5.46 14.59 -0.18
CA GLU A 45 -6.02 15.20 1.02
C GLU A 45 -7.54 15.05 1.09
N GLY A 46 -8.23 15.34 -0.03
CA GLY A 46 -9.69 15.23 -0.11
C GLY A 46 -10.17 13.81 0.19
N ARG A 47 -9.51 12.80 -0.40
CA ARG A 47 -9.82 11.39 -0.15
C ARG A 47 -9.57 10.97 1.28
N ILE A 48 -8.42 11.32 1.85
CA ILE A 48 -8.10 11.02 3.26
C ILE A 48 -9.15 11.65 4.18
N LYS A 49 -9.51 12.92 3.97
CA LYS A 49 -10.51 13.63 4.78
C LYS A 49 -11.89 12.96 4.68
N ALA A 50 -12.32 12.61 3.47
CA ALA A 50 -13.60 11.93 3.24
C ALA A 50 -13.64 10.56 3.94
N ILE A 51 -12.59 9.73 3.78
CA ILE A 51 -12.53 8.40 4.40
C ILE A 51 -12.52 8.50 5.93
N LYS A 52 -11.77 9.45 6.52
CA LYS A 52 -11.80 9.68 7.97
C LYS A 52 -13.19 10.07 8.47
N HIS A 53 -13.90 10.91 7.72
CA HIS A 53 -15.23 11.38 8.09
C HIS A 53 -16.30 10.28 7.98
N LEU A 54 -16.31 9.54 6.86
CA LEU A 54 -17.32 8.52 6.59
C LEU A 54 -17.19 7.29 7.50
N PHE A 55 -15.96 6.89 7.80
CA PHE A 55 -15.68 5.63 8.52
C PHE A 55 -15.11 5.86 9.93
N ASN A 56 -15.05 7.11 10.41
CA ASN A 56 -14.54 7.47 11.73
C ASN A 56 -13.10 6.98 12.03
N PHE A 57 -12.26 6.86 11.00
CA PHE A 57 -10.85 6.52 11.20
C PHE A 57 -10.10 7.69 11.85
N LYS A 58 -9.55 7.45 13.05
CA LYS A 58 -8.70 8.44 13.75
C LYS A 58 -7.30 8.54 13.12
N ASN A 59 -6.66 7.39 12.91
CA ASN A 59 -5.28 7.26 12.43
C ASN A 59 -5.19 6.27 11.28
N ASN A 60 -4.19 6.46 10.40
CA ASN A 60 -3.87 5.57 9.27
C ASN A 60 -5.10 5.08 8.47
N PRO A 61 -5.96 5.99 7.98
CA PRO A 61 -7.08 5.59 7.14
C PRO A 61 -6.56 4.89 5.86
N PRO A 62 -7.29 3.89 5.33
CA PRO A 62 -7.03 3.40 3.98
C PRO A 62 -7.12 4.54 2.97
N LEU A 63 -6.31 4.49 1.92
CA LEU A 63 -6.42 5.37 0.78
C LEU A 63 -7.24 4.67 -0.31
N TYR A 64 -8.52 5.00 -0.38
CA TYR A 64 -9.42 4.54 -1.44
C TYR A 64 -9.27 5.46 -2.67
N ILE A 65 -8.72 4.96 -3.77
CA ILE A 65 -8.51 5.72 -5.01
C ILE A 65 -9.61 5.40 -6.02
N ASN A 66 -9.83 4.12 -6.30
CA ASN A 66 -10.94 3.66 -7.14
C ASN A 66 -11.34 2.24 -6.74
N GLN A 67 -12.19 1.58 -7.54
CA GLN A 67 -12.70 0.23 -7.27
C GLN A 67 -11.60 -0.84 -7.24
N HIS A 68 -10.45 -0.58 -7.85
CA HIS A 68 -9.33 -1.54 -7.95
C HIS A 68 -8.11 -1.14 -7.13
N ILE A 69 -8.07 0.08 -6.57
CA ILE A 69 -6.93 0.58 -5.80
C ILE A 69 -7.39 1.08 -4.43
N ILE A 70 -7.19 0.23 -3.42
CA ILE A 70 -7.43 0.51 -2.02
C ILE A 70 -6.16 0.23 -1.25
N LEU A 71 -5.42 1.27 -0.89
CA LEU A 71 -4.10 1.13 -0.29
C LEU A 71 -4.19 1.18 1.25
N VAL A 72 -3.68 0.13 1.91
CA VAL A 72 -3.52 0.08 3.36
C VAL A 72 -2.05 0.21 3.73
N LYS A 73 -1.78 1.13 4.67
CA LYS A 73 -0.43 1.42 5.15
C LYS A 73 0.01 0.37 6.19
N VAL A 74 1.15 -0.26 5.97
CA VAL A 74 1.81 -1.18 6.91
C VAL A 74 3.22 -0.68 7.21
N LEU A 75 3.50 -0.44 8.49
CA LEU A 75 4.80 0.03 8.97
C LEU A 75 5.63 -1.17 9.43
N THR A 76 6.86 -1.29 8.92
CA THR A 76 7.86 -2.23 9.43
C THR A 76 9.04 -1.46 10.04
N LYS A 77 10.09 -2.17 10.46
CA LYS A 77 11.31 -1.55 11.01
C LYS A 77 12.04 -0.73 9.95
N ASP A 78 12.09 -1.27 8.74
CA ASP A 78 13.00 -0.81 7.70
C ASP A 78 12.24 -0.05 6.60
N ASP A 79 11.00 -0.45 6.31
CA ASP A 79 10.22 0.04 5.17
C ASP A 79 8.76 0.39 5.54
N ILE A 80 8.14 1.28 4.75
CA ILE A 80 6.71 1.57 4.78
C ILE A 80 6.06 0.98 3.53
N TYR A 81 5.08 0.11 3.72
CA TYR A 81 4.32 -0.50 2.64
C TYR A 81 2.96 0.16 2.50
N TRP A 82 2.51 0.35 1.26
CA TRP A 82 1.13 0.65 0.91
C TRP A 82 0.60 -0.47 0.04
N ILE A 83 -0.22 -1.33 0.61
CA ILE A 83 -0.61 -2.60 0.00
C ILE A 83 -1.99 -2.44 -0.60
N ASN A 84 -2.15 -2.77 -1.88
CA ASN A 84 -3.45 -2.75 -2.51
C ASN A 84 -4.25 -3.98 -2.09
N VAL A 85 -5.20 -3.79 -1.18
CA VAL A 85 -5.98 -4.90 -0.62
C VAL A 85 -6.94 -5.51 -1.64
N TYR A 86 -7.27 -4.79 -2.72
CA TYR A 86 -8.09 -5.32 -3.81
C TYR A 86 -7.44 -6.55 -4.48
N ASN A 87 -6.10 -6.61 -4.50
CA ASN A 87 -5.35 -7.67 -5.18
C ASN A 87 -4.92 -8.82 -4.27
N ILE A 88 -5.28 -8.80 -2.99
CA ILE A 88 -4.92 -9.87 -2.05
C ILE A 88 -5.90 -11.04 -2.22
N VAL A 89 -5.35 -12.25 -2.35
CA VAL A 89 -6.08 -13.51 -2.31
C VAL A 89 -6.06 -14.09 -0.90
N ASP A 90 -4.90 -14.06 -0.24
CA ASP A 90 -4.74 -14.64 1.10
C ASP A 90 -3.62 -13.96 1.89
N ILE A 91 -3.71 -14.05 3.21
CA ILE A 91 -2.70 -13.56 4.16
C ILE A 91 -2.39 -14.67 5.16
N VAL A 92 -1.17 -15.22 5.06
CA VAL A 92 -0.73 -16.38 5.82
C VAL A 92 0.36 -15.98 6.82
N LYS A 93 0.19 -16.37 8.09
CA LYS A 93 1.26 -16.27 9.08
C LYS A 93 2.30 -17.34 8.80
N VAL A 94 3.53 -16.93 8.45
CA VAL A 94 4.65 -17.86 8.22
C VAL A 94 5.27 -18.28 9.54
N ASN A 95 5.51 -17.31 10.43
CA ASN A 95 5.99 -17.53 11.79
C ASN A 95 5.62 -16.32 12.69
N SER A 96 6.15 -16.26 13.92
CA SER A 96 5.86 -15.16 14.87
C SER A 96 6.29 -13.77 14.39
N TYR A 97 7.20 -13.68 13.41
CA TYR A 97 7.80 -12.44 12.94
C TYR A 97 7.58 -12.19 11.45
N GLN A 98 6.84 -13.05 10.75
CA GLN A 98 6.70 -12.95 9.30
C GLN A 98 5.30 -13.32 8.84
N THR A 99 4.74 -12.44 8.02
CA THR A 99 3.46 -12.62 7.33
C THR A 99 3.69 -12.63 5.84
N LYS A 100 3.06 -13.57 5.14
CA LYS A 100 3.06 -13.67 3.68
C LYS A 100 1.72 -13.19 3.16
N ILE A 101 1.76 -12.27 2.20
CA ILE A 101 0.60 -11.81 1.44
C ILE A 101 0.70 -12.44 0.06
N ILE A 102 -0.40 -13.06 -0.39
CA ILE A 102 -0.52 -13.71 -1.70
C ILE A 102 -1.45 -12.87 -2.55
N PHE A 103 -1.00 -12.47 -3.74
CA PHE A 103 -1.78 -11.64 -4.66
C PHE A 103 -2.47 -12.50 -5.75
N LYS A 104 -3.43 -11.90 -6.47
CA LYS A 104 -4.18 -12.56 -7.56
C LYS A 104 -3.31 -13.09 -8.70
N ASP A 105 -2.16 -12.45 -8.95
CA ASP A 105 -1.16 -12.89 -9.93
C ASP A 105 -0.26 -14.03 -9.41
N ASN A 106 -0.55 -14.58 -8.23
CA ASN A 106 0.24 -15.56 -7.47
C ASN A 106 1.61 -15.05 -6.98
N SER A 107 1.95 -13.78 -7.23
CA SER A 107 3.10 -13.16 -6.60
C SER A 107 2.88 -13.03 -5.10
N THR A 108 3.97 -12.86 -4.35
CA THR A 108 3.90 -12.87 -2.89
C THR A 108 4.79 -11.81 -2.28
N LEU A 109 4.28 -11.14 -1.25
CA LEU A 109 5.03 -10.19 -0.43
C LEU A 109 5.25 -10.78 0.96
N LEU A 110 6.51 -10.84 1.41
CA LEU A 110 6.86 -11.20 2.78
C LEU A 110 7.09 -9.93 3.61
N ILE A 111 6.31 -9.77 4.66
CA ILE A 111 6.41 -8.66 5.61
C ILE A 111 6.96 -9.18 6.93
N ASN A 112 8.08 -8.59 7.37
CA ASN A 112 8.68 -8.90 8.66
C ASN A 112 8.10 -7.96 9.73
N LYS A 113 7.55 -8.52 10.81
CA LYS A 113 7.07 -7.80 11.98
C LYS A 113 8.25 -7.38 12.86
N ASN A 114 8.16 -6.21 13.47
CA ASN A 114 9.16 -5.76 14.43
C ASN A 114 9.17 -6.69 15.65
N LYS A 115 10.38 -7.13 16.05
CA LYS A 115 10.59 -7.93 17.29
C LYS A 115 10.08 -7.24 18.57
N ASN A 116 9.82 -5.92 18.53
CA ASN A 116 9.51 -5.10 19.70
C ASN A 116 8.07 -4.57 19.75
N SER A 117 7.13 -5.14 18.99
CA SER A 117 5.71 -4.78 19.11
C SER A 117 5.04 -5.65 20.17
N VAL A 118 5.28 -5.29 21.44
CA VAL A 118 4.41 -5.62 22.58
C VAL A 118 3.46 -4.45 22.77
#